data_AF-A0A7X1L1R1-F1
#
_entry.id   AF-A0A7X1L1R1-F1
#
_cell.length_a   1.000
_cell.length_b   1.000
_cell.length_c   1.000
_cell.angle_alpha   90.00
_cell.angle_beta   90.00
_cell.angle_gamma   90.00
#
_symmetry.space_group_name_H-M   'P 1'
#
loop_
_entity.id
_entity.type
_entity.pdbx_description
1 polymer ?
#
loop_
_entity_poly.entity_id
_entity_poly.type
_entity_poly.pdbx_seq_one_letter_code
_entity_poly.pdbx_strand_id
1 'polypeptide(L)'
;MRKSIKEAIGTTIQDMLDSGFQSSFTKKELNSLGVKIPDIVITSAEIKGIRKKTNLSQAVFAKLLNVSSSSVKQWEQGKRVPTGSTKVLLELLNKSPHLLNYRIGV
;
A
#
# COMPACT_ATOMS: atom_id res chain seq x y z
N MET A 1 -19.83 6.42 -30.15
CA MET A 1 -20.63 5.31 -29.58
C MET A 1 -19.78 4.21 -28.92
N ARG A 2 -18.75 3.62 -29.56
CA ARG A 2 -17.93 2.55 -28.91
C ARG A 2 -17.06 3.02 -27.73
N LYS A 3 -16.52 4.26 -27.78
CA LYS A 3 -15.66 4.81 -26.73
C LYS A 3 -16.41 5.09 -25.42
N SER A 4 -17.61 5.66 -25.51
CA SER A 4 -18.45 6.00 -24.35
C SER A 4 -18.93 4.76 -23.58
N ILE A 5 -19.26 3.67 -24.27
CA ILE A 5 -19.63 2.40 -23.63
C ILE A 5 -18.43 1.82 -22.85
N LYS A 6 -17.24 1.87 -23.45
CA LYS A 6 -16.02 1.39 -22.83
C LYS A 6 -15.66 2.18 -21.57
N GLU A 7 -15.80 3.50 -21.61
CA GLU A 7 -15.59 4.39 -20.47
C GLU A 7 -16.61 4.11 -19.35
N ALA A 8 -17.89 3.96 -19.68
CA ALA A 8 -18.94 3.64 -18.71
C ALA A 8 -18.71 2.29 -18.01
N ILE A 9 -18.30 1.26 -18.76
CA ILE A 9 -17.95 -0.05 -18.18
C ILE A 9 -16.72 0.09 -17.28
N GLY A 10 -15.70 0.84 -17.72
CA GLY A 10 -14.49 1.11 -16.95
C GLY A 10 -14.79 1.76 -15.60
N THR A 11 -15.64 2.79 -15.58
CA THR A 11 -16.05 3.47 -14.35
C THR A 11 -16.83 2.54 -13.42
N THR A 12 -17.77 1.76 -13.94
CA THR A 12 -18.53 0.81 -13.11
C THR A 12 -17.62 -0.25 -12.49
N ILE A 13 -16.65 -0.76 -13.25
CA ILE A 13 -15.69 -1.74 -12.73
C ILE A 13 -14.79 -1.10 -11.66
N GLN A 14 -14.37 0.16 -11.85
CA GLN A 14 -13.63 0.90 -10.84
C GLN A 14 -14.42 1.00 -9.53
N ASP A 15 -15.69 1.42 -9.60
CA ASP A 15 -16.55 1.56 -8.42
C ASP A 15 -16.77 0.23 -7.69
N MET A 16 -16.92 -0.87 -8.45
CA MET A 16 -17.02 -2.22 -7.89
C MET A 16 -15.73 -2.62 -7.15
N LEU A 17 -14.57 -2.38 -7.76
CA LEU A 17 -13.27 -2.68 -7.15
C LEU A 17 -13.04 -1.86 -5.87
N ASP A 18 -13.37 -0.57 -5.91
CA ASP A 18 -13.23 0.32 -4.76
C ASP A 18 -14.16 -0.09 -3.60
N SER A 19 -15.29 -0.72 -3.91
CA SER A 19 -16.22 -1.32 -2.94
C SER A 19 -15.76 -2.68 -2.40
N GLY A 20 -14.60 -3.18 -2.82
CA GLY A 20 -14.02 -4.45 -2.37
C GLY A 20 -14.52 -5.70 -3.09
N PHE A 21 -15.23 -5.56 -4.21
CA PHE A 21 -15.61 -6.71 -5.02
C PHE A 21 -14.39 -7.35 -5.69
N GLN A 22 -14.34 -8.69 -5.66
CA GLN A 22 -13.32 -9.46 -6.35
C GLN A 22 -13.60 -9.46 -7.85
N SER A 23 -12.60 -9.08 -8.63
CA SER A 23 -12.68 -9.03 -10.08
C SER A 23 -12.00 -10.26 -10.70
N SER A 24 -12.65 -10.88 -11.68
CA SER A 24 -12.07 -11.93 -12.52
C SER A 24 -11.28 -11.39 -13.72
N PHE A 25 -11.21 -10.06 -13.88
CA PHE A 25 -10.50 -9.44 -15.00
C PHE A 25 -8.98 -9.53 -14.84
N THR A 26 -8.30 -9.84 -15.94
CA THR A 26 -6.85 -9.80 -16.04
C THR A 26 -6.31 -8.36 -16.01
N LYS A 27 -5.03 -8.20 -15.66
CA LYS A 27 -4.34 -6.89 -15.74
C LYS A 27 -4.48 -6.21 -17.10
N LYS A 28 -4.46 -6.99 -18.19
CA LYS A 28 -4.60 -6.46 -19.56
C LYS A 28 -6.01 -5.93 -19.82
N GLU A 29 -7.03 -6.62 -19.30
CA GLU A 29 -8.43 -6.19 -19.43
C GLU A 29 -8.71 -4.94 -18.61
N LEU A 30 -8.25 -4.89 -17.36
CA LEU A 30 -8.36 -3.71 -16.50
C LEU A 30 -7.72 -2.48 -17.16
N ASN A 31 -6.51 -2.63 -17.70
CA ASN A 31 -5.82 -1.56 -18.43
C ASN A 31 -6.60 -1.13 -19.68
N SER A 32 -7.16 -2.08 -20.43
CA SER A 32 -7.98 -1.77 -21.60
C SER A 32 -9.17 -0.93 -21.20
N LEU A 33 -9.84 -1.28 -20.10
CA LEU A 33 -11.04 -0.62 -19.59
C LEU A 33 -10.77 0.72 -18.90
N GLY A 34 -9.50 1.10 -18.72
CA GLY A 34 -9.13 2.38 -18.10
C GLY A 34 -9.28 2.39 -16.59
N VAL A 35 -9.33 1.21 -15.95
CA VAL A 35 -9.31 1.08 -14.49
C VAL A 35 -7.97 1.60 -13.97
N LYS A 36 -8.02 2.48 -12.97
CA LYS A 36 -6.85 3.12 -12.38
C LYS A 36 -6.50 2.44 -11.07
N ILE A 37 -5.27 1.97 -10.96
CA ILE A 37 -4.69 1.55 -9.69
C ILE A 37 -4.12 2.82 -9.04
N PRO A 38 -4.62 3.23 -7.86
CA PRO A 38 -4.16 4.47 -7.24
C PRO A 38 -2.70 4.36 -6.82
N ASP A 39 -1.98 5.48 -6.94
CA ASP A 39 -0.62 5.59 -6.41
C ASP A 39 -0.63 5.57 -4.88
N ILE A 40 0.34 4.87 -4.31
CA ILE A 40 0.50 4.83 -2.86
C ILE A 40 1.30 6.07 -2.43
N VAL A 41 0.58 7.00 -1.81
CA VAL A 41 1.12 8.19 -1.17
C VAL A 41 1.15 7.95 0.33
N ILE A 42 2.32 8.10 0.93
CA ILE A 42 2.50 7.95 2.38
C ILE A 42 3.47 9.01 2.90
N THR A 43 3.07 9.68 3.96
CA THR A 43 3.80 10.76 4.61
C THR A 43 4.71 10.24 5.72
N SER A 44 5.71 11.02 6.10
CA SER A 44 6.62 10.71 7.22
C SER A 44 5.86 10.52 8.55
N ALA A 45 4.83 11.33 8.78
CA ALA A 45 3.96 11.25 9.95
C ALA A 45 3.17 9.92 9.99
N GLU A 46 2.62 9.49 8.84
CA GLU A 46 1.91 8.21 8.73
C GLU A 46 2.84 7.02 8.99
N ILE A 47 4.07 7.05 8.45
CA ILE A 47 5.07 5.98 8.70
C ILE A 47 5.34 5.84 10.21
N LYS A 48 5.56 6.97 10.89
CA LYS A 48 5.74 6.99 12.35
C LYS A 48 4.50 6.50 13.08
N GLY A 49 3.31 6.86 12.59
CA GLY A 49 2.02 6.41 13.10
C GLY A 49 1.86 4.88 13.00
N ILE A 50 2.15 4.30 11.84
CA ILE A 50 2.10 2.85 11.60
C ILE A 50 3.03 2.12 12.57
N ARG A 51 4.28 2.55 12.69
CA ARG A 51 5.21 1.93 13.65
C ARG A 51 4.66 1.99 15.08
N LYS A 52 4.12 3.13 15.50
CA LYS A 52 3.53 3.28 16.83
C LYS A 52 2.32 2.36 17.03
N LYS A 53 1.45 2.20 16.01
CA LYS A 53 0.32 1.24 16.05
C LYS A 53 0.79 -0.21 16.25
N THR A 54 1.96 -0.57 15.74
CA THR A 54 2.57 -1.89 15.98
C THR A 54 3.26 -2.05 17.34
N ASN A 55 3.37 -0.97 18.12
CA ASN A 55 4.10 -0.92 19.40
C ASN A 55 5.59 -1.34 19.30
N LEU A 56 6.25 -1.02 18.18
CA LEU A 56 7.65 -1.40 17.94
C LEU A 56 8.59 -0.19 18.01
N SER A 57 9.82 -0.44 18.46
CA SER A 57 10.91 0.52 18.31
C SER A 57 11.30 0.66 16.83
N GLN A 58 11.98 1.75 16.46
CA GLN A 58 12.44 1.95 15.07
C GLN A 58 13.33 0.79 14.59
N ALA A 59 14.18 0.25 15.47
CA ALA A 59 15.07 -0.86 15.13
C ALA A 59 14.31 -2.16 14.88
N VAL A 60 13.34 -2.50 15.73
CA VAL A 60 12.53 -3.72 15.56
C VAL A 60 11.61 -3.59 14.34
N PHE A 61 11.01 -2.42 14.13
CA PHE A 61 10.20 -2.14 12.94
C PHE A 61 11.03 -2.24 11.64
N ALA A 62 12.27 -1.76 11.66
CA ALA A 62 13.17 -1.92 10.52
C ALA A 62 13.48 -3.39 10.20
N LYS A 63 13.76 -4.21 11.24
CA LYS A 63 13.91 -5.66 11.08
C LYS A 63 12.63 -6.32 10.53
N LEU A 64 11.47 -5.91 11.05
CA LEU A 64 10.15 -6.38 10.60
C LEU A 64 9.87 -6.06 9.13
N LEU A 65 10.40 -4.95 8.62
CA LEU A 65 10.30 -4.55 7.20
C LEU A 65 11.45 -5.05 6.34
N ASN A 66 12.43 -5.75 6.93
CA ASN A 66 13.67 -6.15 6.27
C ASN A 66 14.46 -4.97 5.64
N VAL A 67 14.61 -3.89 6.40
CA VAL A 67 15.37 -2.69 5.99
C VAL A 67 16.29 -2.20 7.10
N SER A 68 17.18 -1.26 6.77
CA SER A 68 18.04 -0.66 7.79
C SER A 68 17.26 0.25 8.75
N SER A 69 17.67 0.32 10.02
CA SER A 69 17.09 1.28 10.98
C SER A 69 17.30 2.73 10.54
N SER A 70 18.37 3.00 9.80
CA SER A 70 18.63 4.32 9.19
C SER A 70 17.56 4.68 8.16
N SER A 71 17.07 3.72 7.37
CA SER A 71 15.98 3.92 6.40
C SER A 71 14.70 4.36 7.11
N VAL A 72 14.26 3.61 8.13
CA VAL A 72 13.07 3.96 8.93
C VAL A 72 13.21 5.35 9.55
N LYS A 73 14.37 5.67 10.14
CA LYS A 73 14.63 6.99 10.71
C LYS A 73 14.52 8.10 9.66
N GLN A 74 15.13 7.92 8.48
CA GLN A 74 15.08 8.91 7.40
C GLN A 74 13.66 9.09 6.85
N TRP A 75 12.87 8.02 6.78
CA TRP A 75 11.46 8.07 6.38
C TRP A 75 10.60 8.81 7.40
N GLU A 76 10.71 8.48 8.69
CA GLU A 76 9.95 9.17 9.75
C GLU A 76 10.35 10.65 9.90
N GLN A 77 11.57 11.02 9.48
CA GLN A 77 12.03 12.41 9.43
C GLN A 77 11.65 13.13 8.12
N GLY A 78 11.10 12.44 7.14
CA GLY A 78 10.80 13.01 5.81
C GLY A 78 12.03 13.31 4.95
N LYS A 79 13.22 12.83 5.33
CA LYS A 79 14.46 13.02 4.55
C LYS A 79 14.50 12.15 3.30
N ARG A 80 13.84 10.99 3.35
CA ARG A 80 13.67 10.08 2.21
C ARG A 80 12.26 9.53 2.21
N VAL A 81 11.80 9.11 1.04
CA VAL A 81 10.51 8.44 0.87
C VAL A 81 10.77 6.95 0.61
N PRO A 82 10.00 6.01 1.19
CA PRO A 82 10.08 4.60 0.86
C PRO A 82 9.75 4.37 -0.62
N THR A 83 10.38 3.39 -1.25
CA THR A 83 10.23 3.10 -2.68
C THR A 83 9.69 1.68 -2.92
N GLY A 84 9.10 1.48 -4.09
CA GLY A 84 8.63 0.17 -4.56
C GLY A 84 7.63 -0.51 -3.61
N SER A 85 7.83 -1.81 -3.40
CA SER A 85 6.97 -2.66 -2.58
C SER A 85 6.90 -2.25 -1.10
N THR A 86 7.88 -1.49 -0.61
CA THR A 86 7.86 -0.98 0.78
C THR A 86 6.64 -0.09 1.04
N LYS A 87 6.21 0.69 0.04
CA LYS A 87 5.00 1.52 0.16
C LYS A 87 3.75 0.68 0.37
N VAL A 88 3.61 -0.38 -0.43
CA VAL A 88 2.52 -1.37 -0.31
C VAL A 88 2.55 -2.02 1.07
N LEU A 89 3.73 -2.42 1.54
CA LEU A 89 3.87 -3.07 2.83
C LEU A 89 3.51 -2.15 4.00
N LEU A 90 3.87 -0.87 3.93
CA LEU A 90 3.48 0.14 4.91
C LEU A 90 1.97 0.38 4.89
N GLU A 91 1.35 0.46 3.71
CA GLU A 91 -0.10 0.57 3.58
C GLU A 91 -0.82 -0.63 4.20
N LEU A 92 -0.35 -1.86 3.92
CA LEU A 92 -0.88 -3.08 4.50
C LEU A 92 -0.76 -3.08 6.03
N LEU A 93 0.37 -2.66 6.59
CA LEU A 93 0.54 -2.53 8.04
C LEU A 93 -0.33 -1.41 8.64
N ASN A 94 -0.65 -0.36 7.88
CA ASN A 94 -1.58 0.66 8.34
C ASN A 94 -3.00 0.13 8.47
N LYS A 95 -3.43 -0.72 7.51
CA LYS A 95 -4.74 -1.39 7.51
C LYS A 95 -4.80 -2.55 8.50
N SER A 96 -3.69 -3.26 8.68
CA SER A 96 -3.61 -4.46 9.52
C SER A 96 -2.28 -4.50 10.27
N PRO A 97 -2.18 -3.83 11.45
CA PRO A 97 -0.93 -3.70 12.20
C PRO A 97 -0.30 -5.04 12.63
N HIS A 98 -1.11 -6.10 12.74
CA HIS A 98 -0.67 -7.42 13.19
C HIS A 98 -0.20 -8.34 12.05
N LEU A 99 -0.26 -7.89 10.79
CA LEU A 99 -0.03 -8.72 9.60
C LEU A 99 1.32 -9.45 9.61
N LEU A 100 2.34 -8.83 10.23
CA LEU A 100 3.70 -9.37 10.27
C LEU A 100 4.11 -9.92 11.64
N ASN A 101 3.18 -10.09 12.59
CA ASN A 101 3.50 -10.57 13.94
C ASN A 101 4.22 -11.94 13.93
N TYR A 102 3.98 -12.77 12.91
CA TYR A 102 4.67 -14.06 12.72
C TYR A 102 6.20 -13.93 12.59
N ARG A 103 6.72 -12.73 12.28
CA ARG A 103 8.17 -12.45 12.19
C ARG A 103 8.82 -12.08 13.52
N ILE A 104 8.03 -11.86 14.57
CA ILE A 104 8.49 -11.39 15.88
C ILE A 104 8.52 -12.54 16.89
N GLY A 105 7.80 -13.64 16.62
CA GLY A 105 7.88 -14.88 17.39
C GLY A 105 8.84 -15.88 16.75
N VAL A 106 10.06 -15.96 17.30
CA VAL A 106 10.94 -17.14 17.26
C VAL A 106 11.40 -17.39 18.68
#